data_AF-A0AAN1TVP2-F1
#
_entry.id   AF-A0AAN1TVP2-F1
#
_cell.length_a   1.000
_cell.length_b   1.000
_cell.length_c   1.000
_cell.angle_alpha   90.00
_cell.angle_beta   90.00
_cell.angle_gamma   90.00
#
_symmetry.space_group_name_H-M   'P 1'
#
loop_
_entity.id
_entity.type
_entity.pdbx_description
1 polymer ?
#
loop_
_entity_poly.entity_id
_entity_poly.type
_entity_poly.pdbx_seq_one_letter_code
_entity_poly.pdbx_strand_id
1 'polypeptide(L)'
;MSDCSIGNNDQEVYYCVQKNKNETELDLNKEYKLAKTRVETLFKGNGKELRQYMDTLTEAQRAWLKYRDNDCKLASYAADKGSDLSNANISMCTSELNEQRIKKLKLIPYH
;
A
#
# COMPACT_ATOMS: atom_id res chain seq x y z
N MET A 1 10.18 -1.01 -8.71
CA MET A 1 10.95 -0.76 -7.48
C MET A 1 12.34 -1.30 -7.62
N SER A 2 13.30 -0.65 -6.95
CA SER A 2 14.69 -1.11 -6.90
C SER A 2 14.87 -2.17 -5.83
N ASP A 3 15.84 -3.07 -6.01
CA ASP A 3 16.30 -3.96 -4.95
C ASP A 3 17.16 -3.16 -3.96
N CYS A 4 16.61 -2.88 -2.77
CA CYS A 4 17.30 -2.10 -1.73
C CYS A 4 18.18 -2.95 -0.81
N SER A 5 18.28 -4.26 -1.04
CA SER A 5 19.16 -5.14 -0.26
C SER A 5 20.64 -5.04 -0.66
N ILE A 6 20.93 -4.35 -1.77
CA ILE A 6 22.27 -4.23 -2.39
C ILE A 6 22.87 -2.82 -2.19
N GLY A 7 22.81 -2.28 -0.97
CA GLY A 7 23.44 -0.99 -0.64
C GLY A 7 24.90 -1.15 -0.20
N ASN A 8 25.75 -0.16 -0.49
CA ASN A 8 27.16 -0.20 -0.05
C ASN A 8 27.33 0.16 1.43
N ASN A 9 26.31 0.79 2.04
CA ASN A 9 26.25 1.15 3.45
C ASN A 9 24.79 1.33 3.92
N ASP A 10 24.61 1.44 5.24
CA ASP A 10 23.29 1.55 5.88
C ASP A 10 22.50 2.78 5.44
N GLN A 11 23.16 3.89 5.13
CA GLN A 11 22.51 5.13 4.68
C GLN A 11 21.92 4.99 3.27
N GLU A 12 22.62 4.30 2.36
CA GLU A 12 22.13 3.99 1.01
C GLU A 12 20.92 3.05 1.06
N VAL A 13 20.99 2.01 1.91
CA VAL A 13 19.86 1.09 2.13
C VAL A 13 18.65 1.86 2.67
N TYR A 14 18.86 2.69 3.70
CA TYR A 14 17.80 3.50 4.29
C TYR A 14 17.15 4.44 3.27
N TYR A 15 17.94 5.17 2.48
CA TYR A 15 17.39 6.06 1.44
C TYR A 15 16.60 5.29 0.38
N CYS A 16 17.12 4.14 -0.07
CA CYS A 16 16.46 3.30 -1.06
C CYS A 16 15.09 2.81 -0.57
N VAL A 17 15.00 2.28 0.65
CA VAL A 17 13.73 1.76 1.18
C VAL A 17 12.70 2.86 1.41
N GLN A 18 13.14 4.06 1.80
CA GLN A 18 12.27 5.24 1.91
C GLN A 18 11.73 5.66 0.55
N LYS A 19 12.57 5.64 -0.49
CA LYS A 19 12.16 5.94 -1.86
C LYS A 19 11.13 4.93 -2.36
N ASN A 20 11.39 3.63 -2.23
CA ASN A 20 10.46 2.57 -2.63
C ASN A 20 9.11 2.70 -1.91
N LYS A 21 9.11 3.02 -0.61
CA LYS A 21 7.88 3.28 0.15
C LYS A 21 7.09 4.45 -0.46
N ASN A 22 7.74 5.58 -0.72
CA ASN A 22 7.05 6.74 -1.28
C ASN A 22 6.48 6.46 -2.68
N GLU A 23 7.25 5.78 -3.54
CA GLU A 23 6.78 5.38 -4.88
C GLU A 23 5.56 4.46 -4.79
N THR A 24 5.59 3.46 -3.91
CA THR A 24 4.44 2.56 -3.74
C THR A 24 3.21 3.22 -3.16
N GLU A 25 3.36 4.18 -2.26
CA GLU A 25 2.23 4.93 -1.73
C GLU A 25 1.54 5.77 -2.82
N LEU A 26 2.33 6.36 -3.73
CA LEU A 26 1.79 7.07 -4.89
C LEU A 26 1.06 6.10 -5.84
N ASP A 27 1.67 4.95 -6.15
CA ASP A 27 1.07 3.95 -7.04
C ASP A 27 -0.20 3.33 -6.44
N LEU A 28 -0.22 3.08 -5.13
CA LEU A 28 -1.40 2.60 -4.41
C LEU A 28 -2.56 3.58 -4.53
N ASN A 29 -2.30 4.86 -4.28
CA ASN A 29 -3.31 5.90 -4.37
C ASN A 29 -3.82 6.07 -5.81
N LYS A 30 -2.92 5.98 -6.80
CA LYS A 30 -3.28 6.00 -8.22
C LYS A 30 -4.18 4.82 -8.57
N GLU A 31 -3.79 3.60 -8.20
CA GLU A 31 -4.58 2.41 -8.53
C GLU A 31 -5.92 2.39 -7.81
N TYR A 32 -6.00 2.88 -6.57
CA TYR A 32 -7.26 3.01 -5.85
C TYR A 32 -8.27 3.93 -6.58
N LYS A 33 -7.79 5.05 -7.15
CA LYS A 33 -8.62 5.93 -7.99
C LYS A 33 -9.06 5.23 -9.27
N LEU A 34 -8.16 4.50 -9.93
CA LEU A 34 -8.51 3.74 -11.14
C LEU A 34 -9.55 2.64 -10.85
N ALA A 35 -9.43 1.96 -9.70
CA ALA A 35 -10.43 0.97 -9.25
C ALA A 35 -11.81 1.61 -9.09
N LYS A 36 -11.89 2.79 -8.47
CA LYS A 36 -13.14 3.56 -8.37
C LYS A 36 -13.73 3.88 -9.75
N THR A 37 -12.93 4.35 -10.70
CA THR A 37 -13.39 4.63 -12.07
C THR A 37 -13.93 3.38 -12.78
N ARG A 38 -13.29 2.22 -12.59
CA ARG A 38 -13.80 0.94 -13.13
C ARG A 38 -15.16 0.57 -12.54
N VAL A 39 -15.33 0.76 -11.23
CA VAL A 39 -16.61 0.54 -10.53
C VAL A 39 -17.71 1.49 -11.04
N GLU A 40 -17.40 2.79 -11.18
CA GLU A 40 -18.34 3.79 -11.71
C GLU A 40 -18.83 3.43 -13.12
N THR A 41 -17.92 2.91 -13.95
CA THR A 41 -18.23 2.48 -15.31
C THR A 41 -19.14 1.25 -15.31
N LEU A 42 -18.85 0.25 -14.46
CA LEU A 42 -19.65 -0.98 -14.38
C LEU A 42 -21.09 -0.72 -13.90
N PHE A 43 -21.25 0.13 -12.87
CA PHE A 43 -22.57 0.42 -12.27
C PHE A 43 -23.23 1.68 -12.84
N LYS A 44 -22.83 2.13 -14.04
CA LYS A 44 -23.41 3.31 -14.68
C LYS A 44 -24.93 3.16 -14.83
N GLY A 45 -25.68 4.13 -14.30
CA GLY A 45 -27.15 4.12 -14.30
C GLY A 45 -27.77 3.37 -13.11
N ASN A 46 -26.98 2.66 -12.30
CA ASN A 46 -27.44 2.00 -11.09
C ASN A 46 -26.85 2.66 -9.83
N GLY A 47 -27.47 3.77 -9.41
CA GLY A 47 -26.92 4.63 -8.36
C GLY A 47 -26.91 4.02 -6.95
N LYS A 48 -27.82 3.10 -6.63
CA LYS A 48 -27.86 2.47 -5.30
C LYS A 48 -26.71 1.46 -5.14
N GLU A 49 -26.55 0.58 -6.12
CA GLU A 49 -25.51 -0.45 -6.13
C GLU A 49 -24.12 0.18 -6.24
N LEU A 50 -23.96 1.24 -7.05
CA LEU A 50 -22.73 2.03 -7.09
C LEU A 50 -22.34 2.56 -5.72
N ARG A 51 -23.28 3.17 -4.98
CA ARG A 51 -23.01 3.70 -3.63
C ARG A 51 -22.59 2.58 -2.67
N GLN A 52 -23.36 1.49 -2.62
CA GLN A 52 -23.04 0.36 -1.74
C GLN A 52 -21.66 -0.24 -2.02
N TYR A 53 -21.30 -0.38 -3.31
CA TYR A 53 -19.97 -0.85 -3.70
C TYR A 53 -18.88 0.13 -3.24
N MET A 54 -19.06 1.43 -3.51
CA MET A 54 -18.06 2.46 -3.18
C MET A 54 -17.84 2.61 -1.68
N ASP A 55 -18.90 2.48 -0.88
CA ASP A 55 -18.83 2.50 0.58
C ASP A 55 -18.01 1.29 1.06
N THR A 56 -18.35 0.09 0.58
CA THR A 56 -17.65 -1.16 0.92
C THR A 56 -16.16 -1.11 0.51
N LEU A 57 -15.87 -0.63 -0.70
CA LEU A 57 -14.49 -0.47 -1.18
C LEU A 57 -13.70 0.52 -0.31
N THR A 58 -14.34 1.62 0.10
CA THR A 58 -13.70 2.62 0.96
C THR A 58 -13.42 2.08 2.35
N GLU A 59 -14.37 1.38 2.95
CA GLU A 59 -14.19 0.72 4.25
C GLU A 59 -13.10 -0.35 4.20
N ALA A 60 -13.11 -1.22 3.17
CA ALA A 60 -12.08 -2.23 2.98
C ALA A 60 -10.68 -1.62 2.83
N GLN A 61 -10.54 -0.51 2.08
CA GLN A 61 -9.25 0.17 1.94
C GLN A 61 -8.78 0.77 3.28
N ARG A 62 -9.67 1.37 4.08
CA ARG A 62 -9.33 1.92 5.40
C ARG A 62 -8.92 0.83 6.39
N ALA A 63 -9.66 -0.27 6.42
CA ALA A 63 -9.34 -1.42 7.25
C ALA A 63 -7.98 -2.03 6.87
N TRP A 64 -7.72 -2.15 5.56
CA TRP A 64 -6.43 -2.63 5.06
C TRP A 64 -5.26 -1.71 5.43
N LEU A 65 -5.43 -0.38 5.39
CA LEU A 65 -4.39 0.55 5.85
C LEU A 65 -4.04 0.32 7.33
N LYS A 66 -5.06 0.14 8.19
CA LYS A 66 -4.84 -0.17 9.61
C LYS A 66 -4.15 -1.52 9.81
N TYR A 67 -4.49 -2.53 9.02
CA TYR A 67 -3.78 -3.80 9.01
C TYR A 67 -2.30 -3.58 8.65
N ARG A 68 -2.03 -2.94 7.51
CA ARG A 68 -0.68 -2.66 7.01
C ARG A 68 0.16 -1.93 8.06
N ASP A 69 -0.37 -0.87 8.64
CA ASP A 69 0.39 -0.04 9.57
C ASP A 69 0.73 -0.80 10.86
N ASN A 70 -0.17 -1.67 11.34
CA ASN A 70 0.10 -2.52 12.50
C ASN A 70 1.08 -3.66 12.17
N ASP A 71 0.93 -4.29 11.01
CA ASP A 71 1.79 -5.39 10.55
C ASP A 71 3.23 -4.88 10.33
N CYS A 72 3.40 -3.71 9.71
CA CYS A 72 4.71 -3.11 9.55
C CYS A 72 5.30 -2.57 10.86
N LYS A 73 4.46 -2.22 11.84
CA LYS A 73 4.94 -1.98 13.20
C LYS A 73 5.48 -3.26 13.85
N LEU A 74 4.91 -4.44 13.56
CA LEU A 74 5.46 -5.72 14.04
C LEU A 74 6.88 -5.95 13.51
N ALA A 75 7.11 -5.67 12.23
CA ALA A 75 8.43 -5.78 11.59
C ALA A 75 9.52 -4.87 12.22
N SER A 76 9.12 -3.81 12.91
CA SER A 76 10.05 -2.86 13.51
C SER A 76 10.59 -3.31 14.87
N TYR A 77 9.92 -4.22 15.60
CA TYR A 77 10.29 -4.60 16.98
C TYR A 77 11.57 -5.42 17.08
N ALA A 78 12.10 -5.94 15.97
CA ALA A 78 13.38 -6.64 15.94
C ALA A 78 14.58 -5.69 16.10
N ALA A 79 14.36 -4.37 16.04
CA ALA A 79 15.38 -3.33 16.17
C ALA A 79 15.02 -2.32 17.27
N ASP A 80 16.01 -1.56 17.72
CA ASP A 80 15.81 -0.49 18.70
C ASP A 80 14.78 0.52 18.20
N LYS A 81 13.83 0.86 19.06
CA LYS A 81 12.71 1.74 18.72
C LYS A 81 13.23 3.09 18.20
N GLY A 82 12.88 3.41 16.95
CA GLY A 82 13.23 4.68 16.31
C GLY A 82 14.61 4.70 15.65
N SER A 83 15.37 3.61 15.71
CA SER A 83 16.62 3.45 14.94
C SER A 83 16.36 3.47 13.42
N ASP A 84 17.41 3.74 12.64
CA ASP A 84 17.35 3.66 11.17
C ASP A 84 16.93 2.27 10.69
N LEU A 85 17.40 1.21 11.35
CA LEU A 85 16.99 -0.17 11.05
C LEU A 85 15.50 -0.41 11.34
N SER A 86 14.99 0.08 12.48
CA SER A 86 13.55 0.01 12.80
C SER A 86 12.71 0.72 11.74
N ASN A 87 13.14 1.90 11.29
CA ASN A 87 12.44 2.68 10.27
C ASN A 87 12.54 2.02 8.87
N ALA A 88 13.71 1.46 8.54
CA ALA A 88 13.93 0.74 7.29
C ALA A 88 13.00 -0.47 7.18
N ASN A 89 12.87 -1.27 8.25
CA ASN A 89 11.97 -2.42 8.29
C ASN A 89 10.49 -2.02 8.06
N ILE A 90 10.04 -0.91 8.67
CA ILE A 90 8.69 -0.38 8.44
C ILE A 90 8.49 -0.05 6.95
N SER A 91 9.46 0.59 6.34
CA SER A 91 9.37 1.06 4.95
C SER A 91 9.44 -0.07 3.92
N MET A 92 10.27 -1.08 4.18
CA MET A 92 10.29 -2.32 3.38
C MET A 92 8.94 -3.03 3.43
N CYS A 93 8.42 -3.29 4.64
CA CYS A 93 7.10 -3.91 4.82
C CYS A 93 5.99 -3.10 4.15
N THR A 94 6.01 -1.77 4.31
CA THR A 94 4.99 -0.90 3.72
C THR A 94 4.99 -1.01 2.20
N SER A 95 6.18 -1.03 1.60
CA SER A 95 6.35 -1.16 0.15
C SER A 95 5.78 -2.49 -0.35
N GLU A 96 6.13 -3.59 0.30
CA GLU A 96 5.67 -4.93 -0.06
C GLU A 96 4.14 -5.04 0.01
N LEU A 97 3.54 -4.63 1.12
CA LEU A 97 2.09 -4.69 1.29
C LEU A 97 1.36 -3.77 0.29
N ASN A 98 1.90 -2.58 0.01
CA ASN A 98 1.35 -1.70 -1.03
C ASN A 98 1.34 -2.41 -2.40
N GLU A 99 2.42 -3.07 -2.81
CA GLU A 99 2.47 -3.82 -4.07
C GLU A 99 1.40 -4.92 -4.14
N GLN A 100 1.26 -5.70 -3.07
CA GLN A 100 0.25 -6.75 -2.98
C GLN A 100 -1.16 -6.16 -3.12
N ARG A 101 -1.42 -5.04 -2.44
CA ARG A 101 -2.72 -4.37 -2.52
C ARG A 101 -3.00 -3.78 -3.89
N ILE A 102 -2.01 -3.19 -4.56
CA ILE A 102 -2.13 -2.70 -5.94
C ILE A 102 -2.58 -3.83 -6.86
N LYS A 103 -1.97 -5.03 -6.75
CA LYS A 103 -2.37 -6.21 -7.55
C LYS A 103 -3.85 -6.57 -7.31
N LYS A 104 -4.32 -6.51 -6.05
CA LYS A 104 -5.74 -6.77 -5.72
C LYS A 104 -6.67 -5.67 -6.23
N LEU A 105 -6.29 -4.40 -6.13
CA LEU A 105 -7.09 -3.29 -6.63
C LEU A 105 -7.26 -3.34 -8.15
N LYS A 106 -6.24 -3.78 -8.90
CA LYS A 106 -6.32 -3.98 -10.37
C LYS A 106 -7.40 -4.97 -10.80
N LEU A 107 -7.74 -5.94 -9.94
CA LEU A 107 -8.78 -6.93 -10.23
C LEU A 107 -10.20 -6.40 -9.97
N ILE A 108 -10.35 -5.30 -9.23
CA ILE A 108 -11.66 -4.68 -8.99
C ILE A 108 -12.23 -4.12 -10.30
N PRO A 109 -13.52 -4.38 -10.63
CA PRO A 109 -14.55 -5.02 -9.78
C PRO A 109 -14.75 -6.54 -9.94
N TYR A 110 -13.93 -7.23 -10.73
CA TYR A 110 -14.19 -8.58 -11.24
C TYR A 110 -13.49 -9.71 -10.48
N HIS A 111 -13.27 -9.54 -9.16
CA HIS A 111 -12.26 -10.24 -8.35
C HIS A 111 -11.85 -11.66 -8.77
#